data_AF-A0A0F9F4J6-F1
#
_entry.id   AF-A0A0F9F4J6-F1
#
_cell.length_a   1.000
_cell.length_b   1.000
_cell.length_c   1.000
_cell.angle_alpha   90.00
_cell.angle_beta   90.00
_cell.angle_gamma   90.00
#
_symmetry.space_group_name_H-M   'P 1'
#
loop_
_entity.id
_entity.type
_entity.pdbx_description
1 polymer ?
#
loop_
_entity_poly.entity_id
_entity_poly.type
_entity_poly.pdbx_seq_one_letter_code
_entity_poly.pdbx_strand_id
1 'polypeptide(L)'
;MGKTTHTIPIPRFPAPAGRYDRQNEAQFRRELERAYQDIVSYVAETNLDPATLADHVLATEAAIGAQHTVSGLTNRDVLVASSATAANFRALVEDDISNLVHYTSADFDTDFGGKSTSDLSEGTNLYYTDGRADARIGLANLEDLADVVAYDALTDDEILQWNTAAGGWRHRALAEAGISAAGHTHALNDITNPTGNKT
;
A
#
# COMPACT_ATOMS: atom_id res chain seq x y z
N MET A 1 -3.25 -22.10 42.98
CA MET A 1 -4.24 -23.16 43.28
C MET A 1 -3.59 -24.50 43.01
N GLY A 2 -3.36 -25.32 44.03
CA GLY A 2 -2.81 -26.66 43.86
C GLY A 2 -3.82 -27.56 43.15
N LYS A 3 -3.41 -28.25 42.08
CA LYS A 3 -4.24 -29.28 41.45
C LYS A 3 -4.32 -30.46 42.42
N THR A 4 -5.47 -30.64 43.07
CA THR A 4 -5.77 -31.85 43.84
C THR A 4 -6.07 -32.97 42.85
N THR A 5 -5.14 -33.92 42.71
CA THR A 5 -5.36 -35.11 41.89
C THR A 5 -6.45 -35.98 42.54
N HIS A 6 -7.67 -35.96 42.01
CA HIS A 6 -8.74 -36.87 42.44
C HIS A 6 -8.56 -38.22 41.75
N THR A 7 -8.23 -39.26 42.50
CA THR A 7 -7.97 -40.60 41.96
C THR A 7 -9.23 -41.43 42.05
N ILE A 8 -9.85 -41.74 40.92
CA ILE A 8 -11.03 -42.63 40.85
C ILE A 8 -10.54 -44.08 40.97
N PRO A 9 -11.03 -44.86 41.95
CA PRO A 9 -10.65 -46.25 42.09
C PRO A 9 -11.18 -47.08 40.90
N ILE A 10 -10.29 -47.77 40.19
CA ILE A 10 -10.67 -48.69 39.10
C ILE A 10 -11.27 -49.95 39.75
N PRO A 11 -12.51 -50.36 39.37
CA PRO A 11 -13.12 -51.58 39.90
C PRO A 11 -12.24 -52.79 39.57
N ARG A 12 -12.02 -53.67 40.55
CA ARG A 12 -11.13 -54.82 40.39
C ARG A 12 -11.98 -56.07 40.19
N PHE A 13 -11.63 -56.88 39.20
CA PHE A 13 -12.24 -58.20 39.08
C PHE A 13 -11.82 -59.09 40.26
N PRO A 14 -12.75 -59.67 41.03
CA PRO A 14 -12.41 -60.72 41.98
C PRO A 14 -11.80 -61.91 41.22
N ALA A 15 -10.71 -62.48 41.75
CA ALA A 15 -9.96 -63.54 41.09
C ALA A 15 -10.89 -64.73 40.74
N PRO A 16 -10.87 -65.23 39.49
CA PRO A 16 -11.87 -66.20 39.04
C PRO A 16 -11.67 -67.57 39.69
N ALA A 17 -12.54 -67.91 40.64
CA ALA A 17 -12.67 -69.29 41.13
C ALA A 17 -13.60 -70.10 40.21
N GLY A 18 -13.24 -70.25 38.92
CA GLY A 18 -13.77 -71.25 37.97
C GLY A 18 -15.29 -71.34 37.69
N ARG A 19 -16.15 -70.63 38.43
CA ARG A 19 -17.61 -70.60 38.29
C ARG A 19 -18.12 -69.23 38.72
N TYR A 20 -19.24 -68.81 38.13
CA TYR A 20 -19.97 -67.62 38.54
C TYR A 20 -20.35 -67.69 40.03
N ASP A 21 -19.88 -66.73 40.82
CA ASP A 21 -20.22 -66.57 42.24
C ASP A 21 -21.03 -65.28 42.43
N ARG A 22 -22.27 -65.43 42.92
CA ARG A 22 -23.18 -64.31 43.20
C ARG A 22 -22.59 -63.29 44.17
N GLN A 23 -21.72 -63.71 45.11
CA GLN A 23 -21.09 -62.81 46.05
C GLN A 23 -20.03 -61.92 45.37
N ASN A 24 -19.24 -62.49 44.48
CA ASN A 24 -18.23 -61.78 43.69
C ASN A 24 -18.87 -60.80 42.71
N GLU A 25 -19.96 -61.18 42.03
CA GLU A 25 -20.69 -60.23 41.17
C GLU A 25 -21.32 -59.09 41.99
N ALA A 26 -21.91 -59.39 43.16
CA ALA A 26 -22.49 -58.36 44.01
C ALA A 26 -21.43 -57.39 44.54
N GLN A 27 -20.21 -57.85 44.82
CA GLN A 27 -19.08 -56.98 45.16
C GLN A 27 -18.69 -56.08 43.99
N PHE A 28 -18.51 -56.65 42.80
CA PHE A 28 -18.16 -55.89 41.60
C PHE A 28 -19.20 -54.82 41.24
N ARG A 29 -20.49 -55.16 41.32
CA ARG A 29 -21.59 -54.20 41.10
C ARG A 29 -21.55 -53.03 42.09
N ARG A 30 -21.22 -53.28 43.36
CA ARG A 30 -21.07 -52.22 44.37
C ARG A 30 -19.88 -51.31 44.08
N GLU A 31 -18.76 -51.87 43.62
CA GLU A 31 -17.59 -51.07 43.24
C GLU A 31 -17.85 -50.19 42.02
N LEU A 32 -18.57 -50.73 41.02
CA LEU A 32 -19.02 -49.97 39.85
C LEU A 32 -19.94 -48.82 40.24
N GLU A 33 -20.95 -49.08 41.08
CA GLU A 33 -21.87 -48.05 41.55
C GLU A 33 -21.13 -46.95 42.31
N ARG A 34 -20.17 -47.33 43.18
CA ARG A 34 -19.36 -46.37 43.91
C ARG A 34 -18.50 -45.51 42.99
N ALA A 35 -17.83 -46.11 42.01
CA ALA A 35 -17.03 -45.36 41.04
C ALA A 35 -17.90 -44.42 40.18
N TYR A 36 -19.11 -44.83 39.82
CA TYR A 36 -20.07 -44.00 39.11
C TYR A 36 -20.50 -42.79 39.96
N GLN A 37 -20.85 -43.00 41.22
CA GLN A 37 -21.24 -41.91 42.12
C GLN A 37 -20.07 -40.94 42.39
N ASP A 38 -18.84 -41.44 42.54
CA ASP A 38 -17.66 -40.60 42.71
C ASP A 38 -17.42 -39.71 41.45
N ILE A 39 -17.63 -40.25 40.25
CA ILE A 39 -17.58 -39.46 38.99
C ILE A 39 -18.65 -38.37 38.96
N VAL A 40 -19.89 -38.73 39.30
CA VAL A 40 -21.02 -37.78 39.30
C VAL A 40 -20.79 -36.67 40.32
N SER A 41 -20.33 -37.00 41.52
CA SER A 41 -19.96 -36.01 42.55
C SER A 41 -18.83 -35.11 42.08
N TYR A 42 -17.76 -35.66 41.49
CA TYR A 42 -16.65 -34.85 40.99
C TYR A 42 -17.08 -33.89 39.87
N VAL A 43 -17.91 -34.35 38.93
CA VAL A 43 -18.47 -33.51 37.86
C VAL A 43 -19.37 -32.41 38.43
N ALA A 44 -20.23 -32.73 39.41
CA ALA A 44 -21.09 -31.76 40.07
C ALA A 44 -20.30 -30.71 40.88
N GLU A 45 -19.20 -31.11 41.53
CA GLU A 45 -18.34 -30.20 42.30
C GLU A 45 -17.48 -29.29 41.40
N THR A 46 -17.14 -29.75 40.19
CA THR A 46 -16.30 -28.99 39.26
C THR A 46 -17.08 -28.15 38.25
N ASN A 47 -18.42 -28.28 38.20
CA ASN A 47 -19.28 -27.61 37.22
C ASN A 47 -18.87 -27.87 35.76
N LEU A 48 -18.15 -28.97 35.50
CA LEU A 48 -17.67 -29.34 34.17
C LEU A 48 -18.74 -30.20 33.49
N ASP A 49 -19.65 -29.60 32.72
CA ASP A 49 -20.50 -30.38 31.82
C ASP A 49 -19.63 -31.01 30.71
N PRO A 50 -19.50 -32.35 30.65
CA PRO A 50 -18.64 -33.03 29.68
C PRO A 50 -19.05 -32.79 28.22
N ALA A 51 -20.25 -32.26 27.94
CA ALA A 51 -20.71 -31.93 26.60
C ALA A 51 -20.24 -30.55 26.08
N THR A 52 -19.65 -29.70 26.92
CA THR A 52 -19.39 -28.28 26.58
C THR A 52 -17.94 -27.95 26.23
N LEU A 53 -17.07 -28.96 26.10
CA LEU A 53 -15.62 -28.75 25.94
C LEU A 53 -15.15 -28.15 24.60
N ALA A 54 -16.02 -27.66 23.72
CA ALA A 54 -15.58 -27.06 22.46
C ALA A 54 -16.50 -26.01 21.83
N ASP A 55 -17.44 -25.40 22.55
CA ASP A 55 -18.12 -24.21 22.03
C ASP A 55 -17.56 -22.97 22.71
N HIS A 56 -16.75 -22.22 21.97
CA HIS A 56 -16.42 -20.85 22.32
C HIS A 56 -17.73 -20.07 22.34
N VAL A 57 -18.29 -19.94 23.54
CA VAL A 57 -19.58 -19.32 23.84
C VAL A 57 -19.68 -17.96 23.14
N LEU A 58 -20.35 -17.93 21.98
CA LEU A 58 -20.93 -16.69 21.50
C LEU A 58 -22.08 -16.38 22.46
N ALA A 59 -22.01 -15.22 23.08
CA ALA A 59 -22.94 -14.71 24.08
C ALA A 59 -24.38 -14.68 23.54
N THR A 60 -25.08 -15.81 23.62
CA THR A 60 -26.54 -15.89 23.48
C THR A 60 -27.16 -15.62 24.85
N GLU A 61 -28.39 -15.13 24.92
CA GLU A 61 -29.07 -14.81 26.20
C GLU A 61 -29.03 -15.97 27.21
N ALA A 62 -29.07 -17.21 26.74
CA ALA A 62 -28.97 -18.41 27.58
C ALA A 62 -27.57 -18.61 28.19
N ALA A 63 -26.52 -18.13 27.54
CA ALA A 63 -25.13 -18.43 27.89
C ALA A 63 -24.49 -17.45 28.88
N ILE A 64 -25.13 -16.30 29.15
CA ILE A 64 -24.62 -15.24 30.05
C ILE A 64 -25.32 -15.25 31.43
N GLY A 65 -26.36 -16.08 31.60
CA GLY A 65 -27.08 -16.26 32.86
C GLY A 65 -28.15 -15.20 33.13
N ALA A 66 -29.17 -15.57 33.92
CA ALA A 66 -30.36 -14.76 34.18
C ALA A 66 -30.12 -13.42 34.91
N GLN A 67 -28.89 -13.18 35.39
CA GLN A 67 -28.48 -11.92 36.02
C GLN A 67 -27.94 -10.89 35.01
N HIS A 68 -27.72 -11.30 33.76
CA HIS A 68 -27.18 -10.46 32.69
C HIS A 68 -28.22 -10.26 31.60
N THR A 69 -28.67 -9.02 31.43
CA THR A 69 -29.58 -8.63 30.34
C THR A 69 -28.75 -8.12 29.16
N VAL A 70 -28.93 -8.67 27.95
CA VAL A 70 -28.33 -8.16 26.70
C VAL A 70 -29.15 -7.05 26.04
N SER A 71 -30.17 -6.55 26.74
CA SER A 71 -31.05 -5.49 26.25
C SER A 71 -30.25 -4.21 26.02
N GLY A 72 -30.19 -3.77 24.77
CA GLY A 72 -29.51 -2.53 24.37
C GLY A 72 -28.13 -2.73 23.74
N LEU A 73 -27.66 -3.97 23.55
CA LEU A 73 -26.43 -4.21 22.80
C LEU A 73 -26.59 -3.84 21.33
N THR A 74 -25.59 -3.15 20.80
CA THR A 74 -25.45 -2.83 19.38
C THR A 74 -24.35 -3.69 18.76
N ASN A 75 -24.30 -3.74 17.42
CA ASN A 75 -23.19 -4.37 16.73
C ASN A 75 -21.87 -3.73 17.19
N ARG A 76 -20.87 -4.55 17.54
CA ARG A 76 -19.51 -4.17 18.00
C ARG A 76 -19.35 -3.92 19.51
N ASP A 77 -20.38 -4.16 20.31
CA ASP A 77 -20.25 -4.21 21.77
C ASP A 77 -19.63 -5.55 22.21
N VAL A 78 -18.59 -5.51 23.04
CA VAL A 78 -17.93 -6.68 23.63
C VAL A 78 -18.02 -6.59 25.15
N LEU A 79 -18.10 -7.73 25.83
CA LEU A 79 -18.02 -7.79 27.28
C LEU A 79 -16.58 -7.52 27.72
N VAL A 80 -16.34 -6.34 28.29
CA VAL A 80 -15.01 -5.92 28.79
C VAL A 80 -15.03 -5.98 30.31
N ALA A 81 -14.07 -6.69 30.90
CA ALA A 81 -13.86 -6.68 32.34
C ALA A 81 -13.46 -5.26 32.79
N SER A 82 -14.32 -4.62 33.59
CA SER A 82 -14.07 -3.29 34.14
C SER A 82 -13.39 -3.36 35.52
N SER A 83 -13.40 -4.52 36.16
CA SER A 83 -12.61 -4.87 37.35
C SER A 83 -12.51 -6.38 37.53
N ALA A 84 -11.80 -6.84 38.57
CA ALA A 84 -11.74 -8.26 38.93
C ALA A 84 -13.11 -8.89 39.24
N THR A 85 -14.13 -8.08 39.56
CA THR A 85 -15.48 -8.54 39.95
C THR A 85 -16.59 -7.88 39.14
N ALA A 86 -16.27 -7.12 38.09
CA ALA A 86 -17.26 -6.45 37.25
C ALA A 86 -16.84 -6.48 35.78
N ALA A 87 -17.81 -6.73 34.90
CA ALA A 87 -17.65 -6.63 33.47
C ALA A 87 -18.87 -5.90 32.89
N ASN A 88 -18.62 -5.01 31.94
CA ASN A 88 -19.65 -4.22 31.27
C ASN A 88 -19.56 -4.46 29.77
N PHE A 89 -20.69 -4.48 29.08
CA PHE A 89 -20.68 -4.38 27.64
C PHE A 89 -20.33 -2.96 27.22
N ARG A 90 -19.34 -2.82 26.34
CA ARG A 90 -18.90 -1.54 25.79
C ARG A 90 -18.56 -1.73 24.32
N ALA A 91 -18.77 -0.69 23.53
CA ALA A 91 -18.28 -0.64 22.16
C ALA A 91 -16.76 -0.82 22.14
N LEU A 92 -16.27 -1.67 21.24
CA LEU A 92 -14.85 -1.73 20.93
C LEU A 92 -14.39 -0.37 20.41
N VAL A 93 -13.40 0.22 21.08
CA VAL A 93 -12.70 1.42 20.61
C VAL A 93 -11.35 1.03 20.03
N GLU A 94 -10.75 1.94 19.27
CA GLU A 94 -9.49 1.72 18.57
C GLU A 94 -8.35 1.30 19.52
N ASP A 95 -8.29 1.95 20.70
CA ASP A 95 -7.34 1.64 21.77
C ASP A 95 -7.47 0.22 22.35
N ASP A 96 -8.61 -0.46 22.16
CA ASP A 96 -8.80 -1.84 22.64
C ASP A 96 -8.03 -2.87 21.78
N ILE A 97 -7.47 -2.45 20.64
CA ILE A 97 -6.72 -3.30 19.70
C ILE A 97 -5.22 -3.03 19.87
N SER A 98 -4.57 -3.83 20.72
CA SER A 98 -3.16 -3.67 21.15
C SER A 98 -2.10 -3.55 20.06
N ASN A 99 -2.39 -3.90 18.80
CA ASN A 99 -1.42 -3.86 17.69
C ASN A 99 -1.95 -3.05 16.50
N LEU A 100 -2.94 -2.19 16.71
CA LEU A 100 -3.39 -1.29 15.68
C LEU A 100 -2.37 -0.16 15.53
N VAL A 101 -1.67 -0.15 14.40
CA VAL A 101 -0.75 0.94 14.03
C VAL A 101 -1.55 1.97 13.23
N HIS A 102 -1.64 3.20 13.74
CA HIS A 102 -2.24 4.31 13.00
C HIS A 102 -1.24 4.87 12.01
N TYR A 103 -1.68 5.06 10.78
CA TYR A 103 -0.95 5.89 9.83
C TYR A 103 -1.23 7.35 10.16
N THR A 104 -0.20 8.05 10.61
CA THR A 104 -0.29 9.42 11.11
C THR A 104 0.18 10.43 10.07
N SER A 105 -0.02 11.72 10.35
CA SER A 105 0.58 12.79 9.55
C SER A 105 2.11 12.71 9.54
N ALA A 106 2.75 12.24 10.61
CA ALA A 106 4.20 12.08 10.66
C ALA A 106 4.70 10.97 9.72
N ASP A 107 3.93 9.87 9.60
CA ASP A 107 4.24 8.80 8.64
C ASP A 107 4.09 9.32 7.22
N PHE A 108 3.01 10.06 6.94
CA PHE A 108 2.83 10.73 5.65
C PHE A 108 3.97 11.70 5.33
N ASP A 109 4.34 12.58 6.27
CA ASP A 109 5.40 13.57 6.05
C ASP A 109 6.76 12.89 5.82
N THR A 110 7.01 11.76 6.49
CA THR A 110 8.22 10.95 6.28
C THR A 110 8.23 10.32 4.89
N ASP A 111 7.13 9.65 4.52
CA ASP A 111 7.00 8.96 3.24
C ASP A 111 6.97 9.92 2.06
N PHE A 112 6.40 11.12 2.24
CA PHE A 112 6.32 12.18 1.24
C PHE A 112 7.62 12.96 1.13
N GLY A 113 8.31 13.24 2.25
CA GLY A 113 9.60 13.94 2.27
C GLY A 113 10.71 13.21 1.51
N GLY A 114 10.59 11.89 1.36
CA GLY A 114 11.46 11.06 0.53
C GLY A 114 11.11 11.02 -0.97
N LYS A 115 10.12 11.79 -1.43
CA LYS A 115 9.71 11.83 -2.83
C LYS A 115 10.19 13.11 -3.51
N SER A 116 10.41 13.01 -4.81
CA SER A 116 10.66 14.15 -5.69
C SER A 116 9.75 14.09 -6.91
N THR A 117 9.79 15.13 -7.75
CA THR A 117 9.00 15.15 -8.99
C THR A 117 9.37 14.05 -9.97
N SER A 118 10.55 13.42 -9.83
CA SER A 118 10.92 12.25 -10.66
C SER A 118 10.19 10.97 -10.27
N ASP A 119 9.60 10.90 -9.07
CA ASP A 119 8.86 9.73 -8.61
C ASP A 119 7.40 9.72 -9.09
N LEU A 120 6.97 10.81 -9.74
CA LEU A 120 5.63 10.96 -10.29
C LEU A 120 5.60 10.50 -11.75
N SER A 121 4.68 9.60 -12.08
CA SER A 121 4.38 9.29 -13.48
C SER A 121 3.82 10.54 -14.17
N GLU A 122 4.44 10.96 -15.27
CA GLU A 122 4.12 12.25 -15.90
C GLU A 122 2.75 12.27 -16.59
N GLY A 123 2.22 11.10 -16.99
CA GLY A 123 0.94 11.00 -17.69
C GLY A 123 0.96 11.79 -19.01
N THR A 124 0.10 12.80 -19.12
CA THR A 124 0.06 13.72 -20.28
C THR A 124 0.97 14.93 -20.15
N ASN A 125 1.60 15.14 -18.98
CA ASN A 125 2.53 16.25 -18.77
C ASN A 125 3.87 15.96 -19.46
N LEU A 126 4.57 17.01 -19.89
CA LEU A 126 5.90 16.93 -20.49
C LEU A 126 6.88 17.74 -19.64
N TYR A 127 7.30 17.20 -18.50
CA TYR A 127 8.32 17.86 -17.68
C TYR A 127 9.61 18.06 -18.47
N TYR A 128 10.30 19.15 -18.14
CA TYR A 128 11.58 19.47 -18.75
C TYR A 128 12.58 18.36 -18.46
N THR A 129 13.22 17.86 -19.51
CA THR A 129 14.42 17.03 -19.45
C THR A 129 15.34 17.48 -20.57
N ASP A 130 16.65 17.38 -20.37
CA ASP A 130 17.62 17.77 -21.40
C ASP A 130 17.36 17.02 -22.71
N GLY A 131 17.05 15.72 -22.64
CA GLY A 131 16.71 14.93 -23.82
C GLY A 131 15.48 15.43 -24.60
N ARG A 132 14.44 15.96 -23.92
CA ARG A 132 13.29 16.56 -24.60
C ARG A 132 13.62 17.94 -25.17
N ALA A 133 14.43 18.72 -24.47
CA ALA A 133 14.89 20.01 -24.95
C ALA A 133 15.73 19.84 -26.22
N ASP A 134 16.70 18.92 -26.19
CA ASP A 134 17.54 18.58 -27.32
C ASP A 134 16.72 18.03 -28.50
N ALA A 135 15.75 17.15 -28.23
CA ALA A 135 14.85 16.65 -29.27
C ALA A 135 14.02 17.77 -29.92
N ARG A 136 13.51 18.73 -29.13
CA ARG A 136 12.78 19.89 -29.69
C ARG A 136 13.69 20.77 -30.54
N ILE A 137 14.91 21.05 -30.09
CA ILE A 137 15.88 21.84 -30.88
C ILE A 137 16.30 21.09 -32.15
N GLY A 138 16.48 19.77 -32.08
CA GLY A 138 16.80 18.95 -33.25
C GLY A 138 15.68 18.87 -34.29
N LEU A 139 14.44 19.13 -33.90
CA LEU A 139 13.28 19.22 -34.80
C LEU A 139 13.02 20.64 -35.31
N ALA A 140 13.61 21.66 -34.68
CA ALA A 140 13.38 23.04 -35.04
C ALA A 140 14.04 23.37 -36.39
N ASN A 141 13.35 24.14 -37.23
CA ASN A 141 13.88 24.72 -38.46
C ASN A 141 13.99 26.25 -38.33
N LEU A 142 14.51 26.92 -39.37
CA LEU A 142 14.62 28.38 -39.37
C LEU A 142 13.27 29.08 -39.32
N GLU A 143 12.18 28.43 -39.74
CA GLU A 143 10.84 29.01 -39.73
C GLU A 143 10.22 29.03 -38.32
N ASP A 144 10.71 28.18 -37.42
CA ASP A 144 10.31 28.18 -36.00
C ASP A 144 10.89 29.37 -35.21
N LEU A 145 11.89 30.06 -35.77
CA LEU A 145 12.52 31.23 -35.14
C LEU A 145 11.65 32.48 -35.36
N ALA A 146 11.23 33.10 -34.26
CA ALA A 146 10.32 34.24 -34.28
C ALA A 146 10.88 35.49 -35.00
N ASP A 147 12.19 35.60 -35.14
CA ASP A 147 12.87 36.70 -35.83
C ASP A 147 13.14 36.44 -37.31
N VAL A 148 12.76 35.27 -37.84
CA VAL A 148 12.72 34.99 -39.27
C VAL A 148 11.31 35.30 -39.78
N VAL A 149 11.19 36.23 -40.73
CA VAL A 149 9.95 36.84 -41.21
C VAL A 149 9.82 36.70 -42.73
N ALA A 150 8.61 36.37 -43.19
CA ALA A 150 8.24 36.05 -44.59
C ALA A 150 8.63 34.62 -45.05
N TYR A 151 7.61 33.84 -45.44
CA TYR A 151 7.67 32.38 -45.66
C TYR A 151 7.09 31.95 -47.01
N ASP A 152 7.12 32.83 -48.01
CA ASP A 152 6.68 32.41 -49.34
C ASP A 152 7.66 31.33 -49.84
N ALA A 153 7.12 30.21 -50.31
CA ALA A 153 7.80 28.94 -50.57
C ALA A 153 9.31 29.07 -50.84
N LEU A 154 10.11 28.51 -49.92
CA LEU A 154 11.56 28.47 -50.02
C LEU A 154 12.01 27.83 -51.33
N THR A 155 12.99 28.47 -51.98
CA THR A 155 13.64 27.93 -53.17
C THR A 155 15.12 27.64 -52.91
N ASP A 156 15.71 26.78 -53.74
CA ASP A 156 17.15 26.52 -53.69
C ASP A 156 17.92 27.84 -53.91
N ASP A 157 19.09 27.95 -53.28
CA ASP A 157 19.98 29.11 -53.38
C ASP A 157 19.37 30.43 -52.86
N GLU A 158 18.57 30.39 -51.79
CA GLU A 158 18.14 31.60 -51.08
C GLU A 158 19.07 31.97 -49.91
N ILE A 159 19.08 33.25 -49.56
CA ILE A 159 19.83 33.77 -48.39
C ILE A 159 18.89 34.42 -47.38
N LEU A 160 19.34 34.47 -46.12
CA LEU A 160 18.72 35.32 -45.11
C LEU A 160 19.31 36.73 -45.18
N GLN A 161 18.43 37.74 -45.29
CA GLN A 161 18.80 39.15 -45.26
C GLN A 161 17.94 39.89 -44.24
N TRP A 162 18.57 40.67 -43.37
CA TRP A 162 17.86 41.54 -42.43
C TRP A 162 16.95 42.53 -43.18
N ASN A 163 15.67 42.56 -42.82
CA ASN A 163 14.69 43.49 -43.34
C ASN A 163 14.26 44.44 -42.23
N THR A 164 14.81 45.65 -42.24
CA THR A 164 14.48 46.70 -41.26
C THR A 164 13.00 47.08 -41.27
N ALA A 165 12.29 46.96 -42.40
CA ALA A 165 10.87 47.27 -42.49
C ALA A 165 9.98 46.16 -41.89
N ALA A 166 10.42 44.90 -41.96
CA ALA A 166 9.72 43.77 -41.35
C ALA A 166 10.19 43.48 -39.91
N GLY A 167 11.32 44.07 -39.48
CA GLY A 167 11.86 43.88 -38.14
C GLY A 167 12.47 42.49 -37.90
N GLY A 168 12.92 41.80 -38.95
CA GLY A 168 13.46 40.44 -38.86
C GLY A 168 14.25 40.02 -40.10
N TRP A 169 14.75 38.78 -40.08
CA TRP A 169 15.45 38.13 -41.19
C TRP A 169 14.45 37.60 -42.22
N ARG A 170 14.59 37.93 -43.50
CA ARG A 170 13.76 37.34 -44.57
C ARG A 170 14.57 36.52 -45.54
N HIS A 171 13.92 35.55 -46.17
CA HIS A 171 14.45 34.85 -47.33
C HIS A 171 14.44 35.76 -48.56
N ARG A 172 15.53 35.73 -49.33
CA ARG A 172 15.63 36.38 -50.65
C ARG A 172 16.44 35.51 -51.59
N ALA A 173 15.99 35.40 -52.84
CA ALA A 173 16.85 34.89 -53.90
C ALA A 173 18.09 35.78 -54.06
N LEU A 174 19.22 35.21 -54.52
CA LEU A 174 20.46 35.96 -54.77
C LEU A 174 20.21 37.24 -55.58
N ALA A 175 19.42 37.14 -56.65
CA ALA A 175 19.11 38.27 -57.53
C ALA A 175 18.36 39.39 -56.80
N GLU A 176 17.42 39.05 -55.92
CA GLU A 176 16.67 40.03 -55.12
C GLU A 176 17.53 40.71 -54.06
N ALA A 177 18.50 39.98 -53.52
CA ALA A 177 19.50 40.53 -52.62
C ALA A 177 20.55 41.40 -53.33
N GLY A 178 20.49 41.51 -54.67
CA GLY A 178 21.47 42.24 -55.47
C GLY A 178 22.81 41.50 -55.62
N ILE A 179 22.82 40.19 -55.38
CA ILE A 179 23.98 39.32 -55.50
C ILE A 179 23.93 38.64 -56.87
N SER A 180 24.91 38.91 -57.73
CA SER A 180 25.02 38.23 -59.02
C SER A 180 25.44 36.77 -58.82
N ALA A 181 24.65 35.84 -59.35
CA ALA A 181 24.99 34.40 -59.37
C ALA A 181 26.16 34.07 -60.32
N ALA A 182 26.41 34.93 -61.31
CA ALA A 182 27.50 34.76 -62.26
C ALA A 182 28.66 35.70 -61.88
N GLY A 183 29.69 35.11 -61.27
CA GLY A 183 31.05 35.62 -61.09
C GLY A 183 31.22 37.12 -60.90
N HIS A 184 31.57 37.56 -59.69
CA HIS A 184 32.24 38.84 -59.57
C HIS A 184 33.65 38.69 -60.14
N THR A 185 33.95 39.42 -61.21
CA THR A 185 35.30 39.49 -61.76
C THR A 185 36.08 40.51 -60.97
N HIS A 186 37.11 40.07 -60.26
CA HIS A 186 38.12 40.99 -59.73
C HIS A 186 38.98 41.51 -60.87
N ALA A 187 39.02 42.82 -61.06
CA ALA A 187 40.00 43.45 -61.93
C ALA A 187 41.37 43.45 -61.22
N LEU A 188 42.47 43.52 -61.98
CA LEU A 188 43.82 43.67 -61.41
C LEU A 188 43.89 44.88 -60.45
N ASN A 189 43.08 45.89 -60.73
CA ASN A 189 42.92 47.14 -59.98
C ASN A 189 42.35 46.93 -58.57
N ASP A 190 41.61 45.83 -58.34
CA ASP A 190 41.01 45.49 -57.05
C ASP A 190 42.03 44.87 -56.09
N ILE A 191 43.17 44.40 -56.63
CA ILE A 191 44.25 43.72 -55.89
C ILE A 191 45.45 44.66 -55.68
N THR A 192 45.49 45.80 -56.38
CA THR A 192 46.55 46.79 -56.18
C THR A 192 46.31 47.56 -54.88
N ASN A 193 47.14 47.29 -53.87
CA ASN A 193 47.30 48.14 -52.69
C ASN A 193 47.46 49.61 -53.14
N PRO A 194 46.54 50.53 -52.77
CA PRO A 194 46.60 51.92 -53.23
C PRO A 194 47.77 52.71 -52.64
N THR A 195 48.61 52.10 -51.79
CA THR A 195 49.84 52.70 -51.30
C THR A 195 51.05 51.92 -51.79
N GLY A 196 51.84 52.63 -52.58
CA GLY A 196 53.01 52.18 -53.34
C GLY A 196 53.90 51.15 -52.66
N ASN A 197 54.44 50.30 -53.53
CA ASN A 197 55.74 49.63 -53.43
C ASN A 197 56.63 50.21 -52.30
N LYS A 198 56.69 49.52 -51.15
CA LYS A 198 57.83 49.67 -50.25
C LYS A 198 58.97 48.86 -50.85
N THR A 199 59.77 49.54 -51.66
CA THR A 199 61.18 49.19 -51.86
C THR A 199 61.89 49.00 -50.53
#